data_AF-A0A2K1J2R9-F1
#
_entry.id   AF-A0A2K1J2R9-F1
#
_cell.length_a   1.000
_cell.length_b   1.000
_cell.length_c   1.000
_cell.angle_alpha   90.00
_cell.angle_beta   90.00
_cell.angle_gamma   90.00
#
_symmetry.space_group_name_H-M   'P 1'
#
loop_
_entity.id
_entity.type
_entity.pdbx_description
1 polymer ?
#
loop_
_entity_poly.entity_id
_entity_poly.type
_entity_poly.pdbx_seq_one_letter_code
_entity_poly.pdbx_strand_id
1 'polypeptide(L)'
;MSKLMVLVVAAVAASLALSSVNGARIDIINQCGQTITACATCCGGAQVNCYALGGRGGRQQINVGGNWPAGVIWGFPGGSANPNEGNNAKPQANLAEFTIGAGGMDYYDISNVDAYNLPMRMAPTQIAGGGSPSGTHCGTIICAINDLIGFCNGRNRLTGPPGNGCKNVDGPGLNPTDGTRAFKNRCPTSYSYSKDDAGTVFGCNTGSNYEVVFCPYGSVPESEEVIREIVD
;
A
#
# COMPACT_ATOMS: atom_id res chain seq x y z
N MET A 1 40.00 47.52 48.96
CA MET A 1 38.55 47.18 48.89
C MET A 1 38.16 47.12 47.42
N SER A 2 38.26 45.95 46.81
CA SER A 2 37.98 45.72 45.37
C SER A 2 36.48 45.57 45.15
N LYS A 3 35.90 46.42 44.29
CA LYS A 3 34.50 46.31 43.86
C LYS A 3 34.35 45.10 42.92
N LEU A 4 33.55 44.12 43.34
CA LEU A 4 33.16 42.98 42.54
C LEU A 4 32.04 43.40 41.57
N MET A 5 32.33 43.40 40.27
CA MET A 5 31.34 43.69 39.22
C MET A 5 30.64 42.38 38.87
N VAL A 6 29.36 42.25 39.24
CA VAL A 6 28.53 41.08 38.90
C VAL A 6 28.05 41.25 37.45
N LEU A 7 28.54 40.38 36.57
CA LEU A 7 28.11 40.30 35.18
C LEU A 7 26.82 39.46 35.12
N VAL A 8 25.69 40.08 34.82
CA VAL A 8 24.42 39.37 34.56
C VAL A 8 24.42 38.92 33.11
N VAL A 9 24.66 37.62 32.87
CA VAL A 9 24.54 37.02 31.54
C VAL A 9 23.08 36.62 31.34
N ALA A 10 22.36 37.37 30.51
CA ALA A 10 21.02 36.99 30.06
C ALA A 10 21.13 35.86 29.02
N ALA A 11 20.72 34.65 29.38
CA ALA A 11 20.60 33.54 28.44
C ALA A 11 19.35 33.73 27.58
N VAL A 12 19.53 34.09 26.31
CA VAL A 12 18.45 34.09 25.32
C VAL A 12 18.23 32.64 24.87
N ALA A 13 17.16 32.02 25.33
CA ALA A 13 16.72 30.73 24.81
C ALA A 13 16.19 30.94 23.38
N ALA A 14 16.96 30.54 22.37
CA ALA A 14 16.48 30.48 21.00
C ALA A 14 15.50 29.30 20.88
N SER A 15 14.20 29.60 20.87
CA SER A 15 13.16 28.62 20.55
C SER A 15 13.32 28.17 19.10
N LEU A 16 13.97 27.03 18.88
CA LEU A 16 13.90 26.31 17.60
C LEU A 16 12.45 25.84 17.43
N ALA A 17 11.64 26.65 16.76
CA ALA A 17 10.38 26.17 16.22
C ALA A 17 10.71 25.13 15.15
N LEU A 18 10.74 23.86 15.55
CA LEU A 18 10.72 22.74 14.61
C LEU A 18 9.40 22.86 13.85
N SER A 19 9.45 23.35 12.62
CA SER A 19 8.34 23.16 11.69
C SER A 19 8.22 21.65 11.50
N SER A 20 7.25 21.03 12.17
CA SER A 20 6.88 19.66 11.87
C SER A 20 6.45 19.64 10.42
N VAL A 21 7.28 19.08 9.55
CA VAL A 21 6.83 18.71 8.21
C VAL A 21 5.69 17.71 8.46
N ASN A 22 4.45 18.09 8.15
CA ASN A 22 3.27 17.21 8.24
C ASN A 22 3.39 16.13 7.15
N GLY A 23 4.38 15.26 7.28
CA GLY A 23 4.62 14.15 6.37
C GLY A 23 3.80 12.95 6.77
N ALA A 24 3.27 12.24 5.78
CA ALA A 24 2.61 10.97 6.00
C ALA A 24 3.67 9.88 6.24
N ARG A 25 3.49 9.12 7.32
CA ARG A 25 4.19 7.85 7.53
C ARG A 25 3.28 6.71 7.10
N ILE A 26 3.86 5.73 6.42
CA ILE A 26 3.17 4.52 6.01
C ILE A 26 3.89 3.32 6.62
N ASP A 27 3.18 2.56 7.46
CA ASP A 27 3.66 1.29 8.00
C ASP A 27 3.26 0.15 7.05
N ILE A 28 4.25 -0.46 6.41
CA ILE A 28 4.08 -1.62 5.52
C ILE A 28 4.30 -2.89 6.36
N ILE A 29 3.28 -3.74 6.46
CA ILE A 29 3.25 -4.85 7.41
C ILE A 29 2.96 -6.15 6.67
N ASN A 30 3.81 -7.15 6.87
CA ASN A 30 3.59 -8.52 6.41
C ASN A 30 2.95 -9.35 7.53
N GLN A 31 1.66 -9.67 7.42
CA GLN A 31 0.97 -10.63 8.29
C GLN A 31 0.87 -12.02 7.66
N CYS A 32 1.43 -12.24 6.48
CA CYS A 32 1.46 -13.55 5.85
C CYS A 32 2.29 -14.51 6.70
N GLY A 33 2.00 -15.82 6.61
CA GLY A 33 2.80 -16.84 7.29
C GLY A 33 4.25 -16.92 6.77
N GLN A 34 4.45 -16.53 5.52
CA GLN A 34 5.73 -16.55 4.80
C GLN A 34 6.34 -15.15 4.66
N THR A 35 7.63 -15.11 4.33
CA THR A 35 8.30 -13.86 3.94
C THR A 35 7.72 -13.35 2.63
N ILE A 36 7.67 -12.03 2.48
CA ILE A 36 7.32 -11.36 1.22
C ILE A 36 8.40 -10.34 0.89
N THR A 37 8.44 -9.95 -0.38
CA THR A 37 9.06 -8.69 -0.79
C THR A 37 7.96 -7.66 -0.96
N ALA A 38 8.08 -6.52 -0.27
CA ALA A 38 7.22 -5.36 -0.48
C ALA A 38 8.03 -4.24 -1.16
N CYS A 39 7.44 -3.54 -2.11
CA CYS A 39 8.10 -2.47 -2.84
C CYS A 39 7.23 -1.21 -2.84
N ALA A 40 7.89 -0.05 -2.93
CA ALA A 40 7.25 1.25 -3.01
C ALA A 40 7.90 2.10 -4.09
N THR A 41 7.10 2.89 -4.80
CA THR A 41 7.56 3.90 -5.74
C THR A 41 6.62 5.10 -5.76
N CYS A 42 7.02 6.18 -6.41
CA CYS A 42 6.21 7.37 -6.58
C CYS A 42 6.44 7.99 -7.95
N CYS A 43 5.64 9.01 -8.26
CA CYS A 43 6.04 10.05 -9.18
C CYS A 43 6.38 9.53 -10.59
N GLY A 44 5.63 8.52 -11.05
CA GLY A 44 5.86 7.88 -12.36
C GLY A 44 6.92 6.76 -12.38
N GLY A 45 7.39 6.28 -11.22
CA GLY A 45 8.22 5.07 -11.14
C GLY A 45 9.72 5.29 -11.20
N ALA A 46 10.22 6.52 -10.97
CA ALA A 46 11.62 6.88 -11.17
C ALA A 46 12.60 6.06 -10.30
N GLN A 47 12.17 5.64 -9.10
CA GLN A 47 12.94 4.77 -8.22
C GLN A 47 12.01 3.80 -7.50
N VAL A 48 12.37 2.51 -7.51
CA VAL A 48 11.67 1.45 -6.77
C VAL A 48 12.51 1.04 -5.58
N ASN A 49 11.94 1.17 -4.39
CA ASN A 49 12.56 0.71 -3.15
C ASN A 49 11.84 -0.56 -2.69
N CYS A 50 12.57 -1.65 -2.47
CA CYS A 50 12.02 -2.92 -2.04
C CYS A 50 12.59 -3.34 -0.68
N TYR A 51 11.80 -4.12 0.05
CA TYR A 51 12.04 -4.52 1.43
C TYR A 51 11.68 -5.99 1.60
N ALA A 52 12.59 -6.77 2.16
CA ALA A 52 12.32 -8.14 2.59
C ALA A 52 11.62 -8.09 3.96
N LEU A 53 10.36 -8.54 4.02
CA LEU A 53 9.56 -8.52 5.23
C LEU A 53 9.31 -9.94 5.72
N GLY A 54 9.86 -10.29 6.88
CA GLY A 54 9.62 -11.59 7.52
C GLY A 54 8.13 -11.84 7.75
N GLY A 55 7.72 -13.12 7.70
CA GLY A 55 6.35 -13.51 7.99
C GLY A 55 5.92 -13.19 9.42
N ARG A 56 4.60 -13.19 9.66
CA ARG A 56 3.96 -13.02 10.98
C ARG A 56 4.35 -11.73 11.71
N GLY A 57 4.41 -10.62 10.98
CA GLY A 57 4.53 -9.27 11.55
C GLY A 57 5.77 -8.48 11.13
N GLY A 58 6.58 -8.98 10.19
CA GLY A 58 7.67 -8.21 9.59
C GLY A 58 7.17 -6.89 9.02
N ARG A 59 7.95 -5.83 9.19
CA ARG A 59 7.48 -4.46 8.91
C ARG A 59 8.57 -3.56 8.35
N GLN A 60 8.16 -2.61 7.54
CA GLN A 60 8.96 -1.48 7.10
C GLN A 60 8.12 -0.21 7.23
N GLN A 61 8.67 0.82 7.83
CA GLN A 61 8.06 2.15 7.80
C GLN A 61 8.72 2.99 6.71
N ILE A 62 7.91 3.72 5.95
CA ILE A 62 8.39 4.74 5.02
C ILE A 62 7.82 6.10 5.40
N ASN A 63 8.61 7.16 5.21
CA ASN A 63 8.16 8.54 5.31
C ASN A 63 8.07 9.10 3.89
N VAL A 64 6.86 9.43 3.46
CA VAL A 64 6.59 9.91 2.09
C VAL A 64 6.46 11.43 2.01
N GLY A 65 6.70 12.13 3.13
CA GLY A 65 6.56 13.58 3.20
C GLY A 65 5.11 14.04 3.07
N GLY A 66 4.92 15.35 2.90
CA GLY A 66 3.59 15.96 2.75
C GLY A 66 3.07 16.00 1.32
N ASN A 67 3.83 15.45 0.36
CA ASN A 67 3.46 15.39 -1.05
C ASN A 67 4.05 14.12 -1.67
N TRP A 68 3.19 13.20 -2.09
CA TRP A 68 3.57 11.92 -2.69
C TRP A 68 2.57 11.58 -3.80
N PRO A 69 2.72 12.18 -4.99
CA PRO A 69 1.82 11.96 -6.11
C PRO A 69 2.08 10.61 -6.77
N ALA A 70 1.02 9.90 -7.14
CA ALA A 70 1.09 8.58 -7.78
C ALA A 70 2.00 7.60 -7.00
N GLY A 71 1.84 7.60 -5.68
CA GLY A 71 2.50 6.67 -4.78
C GLY A 71 1.89 5.28 -4.93
N VAL A 72 2.74 4.25 -5.04
CA VAL A 72 2.27 2.88 -5.20
C VAL A 72 3.10 1.96 -4.32
N ILE A 73 2.41 1.09 -3.58
CA ILE A 73 3.00 0.00 -2.79
C ILE A 73 2.43 -1.32 -3.28
N TRP A 74 3.28 -2.33 -3.47
CA TRP A 74 2.87 -3.67 -3.83
C TRP A 74 3.72 -4.70 -3.10
N GLY A 75 3.23 -5.93 -3.03
CA GLY A 75 3.92 -7.04 -2.39
C GLY A 75 3.80 -8.31 -3.21
N PHE A 76 4.73 -9.22 -3.04
CA PHE A 76 4.71 -10.52 -3.68
C PHE A 76 5.45 -11.54 -2.82
N PRO A 77 5.11 -12.83 -2.91
CA PRO A 77 5.85 -13.87 -2.23
C PRO A 77 7.34 -13.84 -2.56
N GLY A 78 8.19 -14.02 -1.57
CA GLY A 78 9.63 -13.87 -1.75
C GLY A 78 10.32 -13.47 -0.46
N GLY A 79 11.27 -12.55 -0.56
CA GLY A 79 12.09 -12.13 0.59
C GLY A 79 13.43 -11.52 0.21
N SER A 80 13.57 -11.06 -1.04
CA SER A 80 14.71 -10.30 -1.51
C SER A 80 14.36 -8.81 -1.54
N ALA A 81 15.26 -7.93 -1.13
CA ALA A 81 15.08 -6.48 -1.31
C ALA A 81 15.55 -6.06 -2.72
N ASN A 82 15.11 -6.77 -3.77
CA ASN A 82 15.57 -6.59 -5.15
C ASN A 82 14.56 -5.80 -6.01
N PRO A 83 14.88 -4.56 -6.43
CA PRO A 83 14.00 -3.76 -7.28
C PRO A 83 13.69 -4.38 -8.65
N ASN A 84 14.58 -5.20 -9.22
CA ASN A 84 14.33 -5.85 -10.52
C ASN A 84 13.25 -6.93 -10.38
N GLU A 85 13.31 -7.74 -9.33
CA GLU A 85 12.23 -8.70 -9.00
C GLU A 85 10.92 -7.95 -8.70
N GLY A 86 11.00 -6.86 -7.95
CA GLY A 86 9.86 -6.00 -7.66
C GLY A 86 9.17 -5.47 -8.92
N ASN A 87 9.95 -4.97 -9.88
CA ASN A 87 9.43 -4.50 -11.17
C ASN A 87 8.76 -5.62 -11.98
N ASN A 88 9.34 -6.81 -11.98
CA ASN A 88 8.77 -7.97 -12.68
C ASN A 88 7.49 -8.50 -12.01
N ALA A 89 7.38 -8.36 -10.69
CA ALA A 89 6.22 -8.78 -9.92
C ALA A 89 5.05 -7.79 -10.00
N LYS A 90 5.32 -6.48 -10.12
CA LYS A 90 4.29 -5.42 -10.06
C LYS A 90 3.07 -5.66 -10.96
N PRO A 91 3.21 -6.07 -12.24
CA PRO A 91 2.06 -6.29 -13.13
C PRO A 91 1.21 -7.53 -12.78
N GLN A 92 1.62 -8.27 -11.75
CA GLN A 92 0.98 -9.51 -11.27
C GLN A 92 0.46 -9.35 -9.83
N ALA A 93 0.59 -8.16 -9.24
CA ALA A 93 0.20 -7.85 -7.88
C ALA A 93 -0.96 -6.84 -7.86
N ASN A 94 -1.77 -6.93 -6.81
CA ASN A 94 -2.65 -5.82 -6.44
C ASN A 94 -1.84 -4.69 -5.81
N LEU A 95 -2.31 -3.47 -5.99
CA LEU A 95 -1.60 -2.24 -5.65
C LEU A 95 -2.32 -1.50 -4.52
N ALA A 96 -1.56 -0.98 -3.57
CA ALA A 96 -1.98 0.08 -2.67
C ALA A 96 -1.56 1.41 -3.28
N GLU A 97 -2.53 2.21 -3.72
CA GLU A 97 -2.28 3.46 -4.42
C GLU A 97 -2.54 4.65 -3.48
N PHE A 98 -1.71 5.69 -3.60
CA PHE A 98 -1.78 6.90 -2.80
C PHE A 98 -1.58 8.13 -3.67
N THR A 99 -2.31 9.19 -3.32
CA THR A 99 -1.99 10.57 -3.69
C THR A 99 -1.98 11.40 -2.42
N ILE A 100 -0.78 11.66 -1.87
CA ILE A 100 -0.62 12.44 -0.63
C ILE A 100 -0.45 13.92 -0.95
N GLY A 101 -1.14 14.80 -0.24
CA GLY A 101 -0.94 16.26 -0.31
C GLY A 101 -1.69 17.00 -1.42
N ALA A 102 -2.58 16.34 -2.16
CA ALA A 102 -3.34 16.94 -3.24
C ALA A 102 -4.39 17.94 -2.72
N GLY A 103 -4.06 19.23 -2.76
CA GLY A 103 -4.96 20.29 -2.30
C GLY A 103 -5.25 20.24 -0.79
N GLY A 104 -4.32 19.68 0.00
CA GLY A 104 -4.52 19.47 1.45
C GLY A 104 -5.28 18.18 1.81
N MET A 105 -5.56 17.35 0.81
CA MET A 105 -6.16 16.02 0.98
C MET A 105 -5.19 14.93 0.54
N ASP A 106 -5.29 13.80 1.22
CA ASP A 106 -4.67 12.54 0.85
C ASP A 106 -5.76 11.62 0.31
N TYR A 107 -5.48 10.94 -0.79
CA TYR A 107 -6.34 9.91 -1.38
C TYR A 107 -5.63 8.58 -1.41
N TYR A 108 -6.38 7.50 -1.21
CA TYR A 108 -5.84 6.15 -1.26
C TYR A 108 -6.90 5.12 -1.64
N ASP A 109 -6.43 4.04 -2.25
CA ASP A 109 -7.27 2.95 -2.74
C ASP A 109 -6.46 1.65 -2.90
N ILE A 110 -7.17 0.52 -2.96
CA ILE A 110 -6.60 -0.76 -3.40
C ILE A 110 -7.05 -1.00 -4.83
N SER A 111 -6.11 -1.34 -5.70
CA SER A 111 -6.36 -1.61 -7.10
C SER A 111 -6.00 -3.04 -7.50
N ASN A 112 -7.00 -3.74 -8.04
CA ASN A 112 -6.87 -5.07 -8.65
C ASN A 112 -7.05 -5.00 -10.18
N VAL A 113 -6.87 -3.80 -10.74
CA VAL A 113 -7.09 -3.50 -12.17
C VAL A 113 -6.19 -4.38 -13.06
N ASP A 114 -4.91 -4.47 -12.70
CA ASP A 114 -3.94 -5.27 -13.44
C ASP A 114 -3.96 -6.73 -12.98
N ALA A 115 -3.87 -6.96 -11.66
CA ALA A 115 -3.82 -8.29 -11.08
C ALA A 115 -4.11 -8.28 -9.56
N TYR A 116 -4.12 -9.46 -8.96
CA TYR A 116 -4.16 -9.70 -7.52
C TYR A 116 -3.24 -10.87 -7.17
N ASN A 117 -2.46 -10.77 -6.10
CA ASN A 117 -1.67 -11.90 -5.60
C ASN A 117 -1.75 -12.10 -4.08
N LEU A 118 -1.85 -11.01 -3.31
CA LEU A 118 -1.87 -11.07 -1.85
C LEU A 118 -3.08 -10.33 -1.29
N PRO A 119 -3.77 -10.89 -0.27
CA PRO A 119 -4.76 -10.14 0.47
C PRO A 119 -4.14 -8.86 1.05
N MET A 120 -4.87 -7.75 1.01
CA MET A 120 -4.34 -6.45 1.39
C MET A 120 -5.38 -5.65 2.17
N ARG A 121 -4.92 -4.93 3.19
CA ARG A 121 -5.67 -3.91 3.91
C ARG A 121 -4.94 -2.58 3.86
N MET A 122 -5.70 -1.50 3.69
CA MET A 122 -5.23 -0.12 3.89
C MET A 122 -6.11 0.56 4.92
N ALA A 123 -5.49 1.27 5.86
CA ALA A 123 -6.21 2.05 6.87
C ALA A 123 -5.37 3.24 7.36
N PRO A 124 -5.98 4.37 7.74
CA PRO A 124 -5.28 5.39 8.48
C PRO A 124 -4.97 4.91 9.90
N THR A 125 -3.73 5.11 10.36
CA THR A 125 -3.31 4.86 11.74
C THR A 125 -3.41 6.12 12.61
N GLN A 126 -3.48 7.29 11.97
CA GLN A 126 -3.70 8.58 12.60
C GLN A 126 -4.39 9.51 11.60
N ILE A 127 -5.48 10.17 11.99
CA ILE A 127 -6.19 11.15 11.15
C ILE A 127 -5.76 12.57 11.56
N ALA A 128 -5.24 13.35 10.60
CA ALA A 128 -4.89 14.75 10.81
C ALA A 128 -6.13 15.59 11.14
N GLY A 129 -6.03 16.39 12.21
CA GLY A 129 -7.16 17.16 12.75
C GLY A 129 -8.10 16.34 13.65
N GLY A 130 -7.82 15.05 13.88
CA GLY A 130 -8.69 14.15 14.64
C GLY A 130 -9.89 13.66 13.81
N GLY A 131 -10.89 13.08 14.49
CA GLY A 131 -12.07 12.49 13.85
C GLY A 131 -12.07 10.96 13.87
N SER A 132 -13.10 10.36 13.26
CA SER A 132 -13.26 8.91 13.18
C SER A 132 -13.53 8.47 11.73
N PRO A 133 -12.99 7.31 11.31
CA PRO A 133 -13.32 6.70 10.03
C PRO A 133 -14.83 6.59 9.79
N SER A 134 -15.30 6.95 8.59
CA SER A 134 -16.70 6.79 8.19
C SER A 134 -16.82 6.65 6.67
N GLY A 135 -17.22 5.47 6.19
CA GLY A 135 -17.33 5.20 4.75
C GLY A 135 -16.00 5.45 4.05
N THR A 136 -16.01 6.28 2.99
CA THR A 136 -14.80 6.68 2.26
C THR A 136 -13.98 7.77 2.96
N HIS A 137 -14.52 8.41 4.00
CA HIS A 137 -13.76 9.36 4.81
C HIS A 137 -12.88 8.61 5.80
N CYS A 138 -11.56 8.61 5.56
CA CYS A 138 -10.59 7.93 6.41
C CYS A 138 -10.95 6.48 6.76
N GLY A 139 -11.63 5.79 5.86
CA GLY A 139 -12.08 4.42 6.06
C GLY A 139 -10.97 3.38 5.96
N THR A 140 -11.38 2.12 6.07
CA THR A 140 -10.49 0.97 5.88
C THR A 140 -10.91 0.23 4.62
N ILE A 141 -9.94 -0.12 3.80
CA ILE A 141 -10.13 -0.90 2.56
C ILE A 141 -9.53 -2.28 2.80
N ILE A 142 -10.27 -3.35 2.47
CA ILE A 142 -9.74 -4.72 2.53
C ILE A 142 -10.14 -5.45 1.25
N CYS A 143 -9.17 -6.08 0.60
CA CYS A 143 -9.39 -7.05 -0.47
C CYS A 143 -8.73 -8.37 -0.09
N ALA A 144 -9.53 -9.43 0.00
CA ALA A 144 -9.05 -10.76 0.39
C ALA A 144 -9.74 -11.86 -0.44
N ILE A 145 -9.00 -12.38 -1.40
CA ILE A 145 -9.28 -13.59 -2.18
C ILE A 145 -8.36 -14.69 -1.65
N ASN A 146 -8.91 -15.65 -0.90
CA ASN A 146 -8.14 -16.72 -0.26
C ASN A 146 -7.97 -17.96 -1.15
N ASP A 147 -8.94 -18.23 -2.03
CA ASP A 147 -8.87 -19.31 -3.02
C ASP A 147 -8.43 -18.70 -4.36
N LEU A 148 -7.12 -18.46 -4.51
CA LEU A 148 -6.60 -17.82 -5.71
C LEU A 148 -6.72 -18.75 -6.93
N ILE A 149 -6.43 -20.05 -6.76
CA ILE A 149 -6.50 -21.04 -7.83
C ILE A 149 -7.92 -21.15 -8.37
N GLY A 150 -8.91 -21.32 -7.49
CA GLY A 150 -10.32 -21.38 -7.88
C GLY A 150 -10.83 -20.05 -8.44
N PHE A 151 -10.35 -18.92 -7.93
CA PHE A 151 -10.71 -17.59 -8.46
C PHE A 151 -10.14 -17.34 -9.87
N CYS A 152 -8.92 -17.78 -10.14
CA CYS A 152 -8.21 -17.55 -11.40
C CYS A 152 -8.64 -18.51 -12.51
N ASN A 153 -9.90 -18.37 -12.90
CA ASN A 153 -10.51 -19.11 -13.98
C ASN A 153 -11.06 -18.17 -15.07
N GLY A 154 -11.34 -18.74 -16.25
CA GLY A 154 -11.97 -18.00 -17.36
C GLY A 154 -11.19 -16.75 -17.81
N ARG A 155 -11.72 -15.56 -17.54
CA ARG A 155 -11.08 -14.28 -17.92
C ARG A 155 -10.06 -13.77 -16.88
N ASN A 156 -9.86 -14.53 -15.81
CA ASN A 156 -8.78 -14.34 -14.84
C ASN A 156 -7.84 -15.54 -14.93
N ARG A 157 -6.52 -15.32 -14.99
CA ARG A 157 -5.52 -16.36 -15.21
C ARG A 157 -4.43 -16.31 -14.16
N LEU A 158 -4.04 -17.48 -13.66
CA LEU A 158 -2.87 -17.60 -12.81
C LEU A 158 -1.63 -17.14 -13.56
N THR A 159 -0.72 -16.51 -12.83
CA THR A 159 0.61 -16.15 -13.30
C THR A 159 1.66 -16.90 -12.50
N GLY A 160 2.86 -17.04 -13.05
CA GLY A 160 3.99 -17.66 -12.38
C GLY A 160 4.81 -16.69 -11.52
N PRO A 161 5.99 -17.12 -11.04
CA PRO A 161 6.88 -16.27 -10.26
C PRO A 161 7.40 -15.09 -11.08
N PRO A 162 7.79 -13.96 -10.44
CA PRO A 162 7.81 -13.75 -8.98
C PRO A 162 6.45 -13.36 -8.38
N GLY A 163 5.41 -13.16 -9.20
CA GLY A 163 4.13 -12.62 -8.75
C GLY A 163 3.20 -13.65 -8.13
N ASN A 164 3.14 -14.85 -8.72
CA ASN A 164 2.22 -15.93 -8.36
C ASN A 164 0.79 -15.41 -8.15
N GLY A 165 0.33 -14.61 -9.11
CA GLY A 165 -0.87 -13.81 -9.01
C GLY A 165 -1.99 -14.27 -9.95
N CYS A 166 -2.98 -13.42 -10.07
CA CYS A 166 -4.15 -13.58 -10.91
C CYS A 166 -4.31 -12.37 -11.78
N LYS A 167 -4.07 -12.52 -13.08
CA LYS A 167 -4.18 -11.43 -14.04
C LYS A 167 -5.53 -11.46 -14.75
N ASN A 168 -6.15 -10.29 -14.86
CA ASN A 168 -7.31 -10.12 -15.72
C ASN A 168 -6.86 -10.02 -17.20
N VAL A 169 -7.37 -10.90 -18.06
CA VAL A 169 -7.01 -10.92 -19.49
C VAL A 169 -7.89 -10.03 -20.36
N ASP A 170 -8.95 -9.43 -19.82
CA ASP A 170 -9.74 -8.40 -20.50
C ASP A 170 -8.99 -7.06 -20.58
N GLY A 171 -7.93 -6.91 -19.78
CA GLY A 171 -7.21 -5.66 -19.60
C GLY A 171 -7.96 -4.69 -18.68
N PRO A 172 -7.33 -3.54 -18.37
CA PRO A 172 -7.84 -2.62 -17.36
C PRO A 172 -9.19 -1.99 -17.78
N GLY A 173 -9.40 -1.78 -19.08
CA GLY A 173 -10.69 -1.37 -19.68
C GLY A 173 -11.30 -0.07 -19.12
N LEU A 174 -12.25 0.51 -19.85
CA LEU A 174 -13.04 1.65 -19.32
C LEU A 174 -14.38 1.22 -18.73
N ASN A 175 -14.77 -0.04 -18.94
CA ASN A 175 -16.08 -0.56 -18.60
C ASN A 175 -15.95 -1.92 -17.90
N PRO A 176 -16.94 -2.31 -17.07
CA PRO A 176 -16.96 -3.63 -16.45
C PRO A 176 -17.00 -4.77 -17.48
N THR A 177 -16.11 -5.75 -17.33
CA THR A 177 -16.10 -7.03 -18.06
C THR A 177 -16.41 -8.18 -17.10
N ASP A 178 -16.47 -9.41 -17.59
CA ASP A 178 -16.68 -10.57 -16.71
C ASP A 178 -15.53 -10.74 -15.72
N GLY A 179 -14.28 -10.56 -16.15
CA GLY A 179 -13.10 -10.61 -15.28
C GLY A 179 -13.13 -9.53 -14.20
N THR A 180 -13.42 -8.28 -14.57
CA THR A 180 -13.42 -7.15 -13.61
C THR A 180 -14.62 -7.21 -12.66
N ARG A 181 -15.76 -7.75 -13.11
CA ARG A 181 -16.92 -8.05 -12.23
C ARG A 181 -16.58 -9.12 -11.20
N ALA A 182 -15.84 -10.17 -11.57
CA ALA A 182 -15.42 -11.20 -10.62
C ALA A 182 -14.56 -10.61 -9.49
N PHE A 183 -13.58 -9.75 -9.84
CA PHE A 183 -12.80 -9.01 -8.85
C PHE A 183 -13.67 -8.10 -7.98
N LYS A 184 -14.56 -7.31 -8.60
CA LYS A 184 -15.43 -6.38 -7.87
C LYS A 184 -16.35 -7.10 -6.88
N ASN A 185 -16.89 -8.25 -7.28
CA ASN A 185 -17.74 -9.07 -6.40
C ASN A 185 -16.98 -9.58 -5.17
N ARG A 186 -15.66 -9.84 -5.31
CA ARG A 186 -14.84 -10.33 -4.20
C ARG A 186 -14.27 -9.19 -3.34
N CYS A 187 -14.00 -8.05 -3.95
CA CYS A 187 -13.40 -6.86 -3.33
C CYS A 187 -14.20 -5.60 -3.72
N PRO A 188 -15.38 -5.37 -3.11
CA PRO A 188 -16.31 -4.32 -3.55
C PRO A 188 -15.78 -2.89 -3.36
N THR A 189 -14.88 -2.68 -2.40
CA THR A 189 -14.27 -1.39 -2.07
C THR A 189 -12.93 -1.15 -2.77
N SER A 190 -12.57 -1.99 -3.75
CA SER A 190 -11.33 -1.87 -4.52
C SER A 190 -11.62 -1.56 -5.98
N TYR A 191 -10.68 -0.91 -6.66
CA TYR A 191 -10.72 -0.76 -8.11
C TYR A 191 -10.60 -2.12 -8.79
N SER A 192 -11.47 -2.40 -9.76
CA SER A 192 -11.31 -3.55 -10.66
C SER A 192 -11.16 -3.19 -12.15
N TYR A 193 -11.37 -1.93 -12.54
CA TYR A 193 -11.14 -1.40 -13.88
C TYR A 193 -10.84 0.12 -13.82
N SER A 194 -10.36 0.74 -14.91
CA SER A 194 -9.80 2.11 -14.86
C SER A 194 -10.76 3.25 -14.54
N LYS A 195 -12.08 3.01 -14.50
CA LYS A 195 -13.11 4.03 -14.17
C LYS A 195 -14.02 3.57 -13.03
N ASP A 196 -13.53 2.66 -12.20
CA ASP A 196 -14.27 2.15 -11.04
C ASP A 196 -14.19 3.12 -9.86
N ASP A 197 -14.41 4.42 -10.07
CA ASP A 197 -14.11 5.48 -9.10
C ASP A 197 -15.17 5.58 -7.97
N ALA A 198 -16.37 5.06 -8.20
CA ALA A 198 -17.49 5.23 -7.28
C ALA A 198 -17.33 4.33 -6.04
N GLY A 199 -16.98 4.93 -4.91
CA GLY A 199 -16.90 4.25 -3.60
C GLY A 199 -15.62 3.44 -3.36
N THR A 200 -14.61 3.60 -4.21
CA THR A 200 -13.31 2.91 -4.16
C THR A 200 -12.16 3.83 -3.76
N VAL A 201 -12.34 5.14 -3.90
CA VAL A 201 -11.37 6.15 -3.47
C VAL A 201 -11.72 6.63 -2.07
N PHE A 202 -10.75 6.53 -1.16
CA PHE A 202 -10.87 6.97 0.21
C PHE A 202 -10.04 8.24 0.40
N GLY A 203 -10.50 9.13 1.30
CA GLY A 203 -9.91 10.44 1.49
C GLY A 203 -9.69 10.81 2.95
N CYS A 204 -8.53 11.40 3.25
CA CYS A 204 -8.17 11.94 4.56
C CYS A 204 -7.54 13.33 4.44
N ASN A 205 -7.54 14.10 5.52
CA ASN A 205 -6.77 15.35 5.57
C ASN A 205 -5.26 15.05 5.51
N THR A 206 -4.50 15.86 4.78
CA THR A 206 -3.04 15.73 4.72
C THR A 206 -2.38 15.87 6.09
N GLY A 207 -1.34 15.06 6.31
CA GLY A 207 -0.67 14.88 7.60
C GLY A 207 -1.18 13.69 8.41
N SER A 208 -2.08 12.89 7.82
CA SER A 208 -2.51 11.60 8.34
C SER A 208 -1.40 10.55 8.12
N ASN A 209 -1.41 9.48 8.93
CA ASN A 209 -0.53 8.32 8.75
C ASN A 209 -1.37 7.11 8.37
N TYR A 210 -0.73 6.13 7.73
CA TYR A 210 -1.40 4.97 7.16
C TYR A 210 -0.66 3.68 7.46
N GLU A 211 -1.36 2.56 7.27
CA GLU A 211 -0.77 1.24 7.17
C GLU A 211 -1.19 0.57 5.85
N VAL A 212 -0.28 -0.24 5.31
CA VAL A 212 -0.55 -1.21 4.24
C VAL A 212 -0.21 -2.59 4.81
N VAL A 213 -1.22 -3.43 4.98
CA VAL A 213 -1.08 -4.75 5.61
C VAL A 213 -1.35 -5.85 4.59
N PHE A 214 -0.32 -6.63 4.28
CA PHE A 214 -0.43 -7.84 3.48
C PHE A 214 -0.90 -9.01 4.36
N CYS A 215 -1.82 -9.82 3.84
CA CYS A 215 -2.47 -10.93 4.54
C CYS A 215 -3.09 -10.54 5.89
N PRO A 216 -4.03 -9.56 5.95
CA PRO A 216 -4.54 -8.99 7.21
C PRO A 216 -5.23 -10.01 8.15
N TYR A 217 -5.54 -11.21 7.67
CA TYR A 217 -6.12 -12.32 8.46
C TYR A 217 -5.13 -13.46 8.74
N GLY A 218 -3.84 -13.29 8.46
CA GLY A 218 -2.79 -14.29 8.71
C GLY A 218 -2.65 -15.38 7.65
N SER A 219 -3.56 -15.45 6.68
CA SER A 219 -3.55 -16.44 5.59
C SER A 219 -3.03 -15.83 4.28
N VAL A 220 -2.13 -16.54 3.61
CA VAL A 220 -1.87 -16.39 2.17
C VAL A 220 -2.88 -17.23 1.38
N PRO A 221 -3.20 -16.86 0.12
CA PRO A 221 -3.92 -17.77 -0.76
C PRO A 221 -3.10 -19.04 -0.96
N GLU A 222 -3.77 -20.18 -1.18
CA GLU A 222 -3.19 -21.53 -1.13
C GLU A 222 -1.80 -21.65 -1.79
N SER A 223 -0.93 -22.40 -1.11
CA SER A 223 0.54 -22.40 -1.16
C SER A 223 1.19 -22.19 -2.54
N GLU A 224 2.18 -21.28 -2.56
CA GLU A 224 3.24 -21.09 -3.58
C GLU A 224 3.61 -22.34 -4.39
N GLU A 225 3.75 -23.49 -3.70
CA GLU A 225 4.18 -24.77 -4.28
C GLU A 225 3.17 -25.32 -5.29
N VAL A 226 1.87 -25.17 -5.01
CA VAL A 226 0.78 -25.60 -5.89
C VAL A 226 0.69 -24.69 -7.12
N ILE A 227 0.90 -23.38 -6.95
CA ILE A 227 0.87 -22.45 -8.08
C ILE A 227 2.01 -22.77 -9.06
N ARG A 228 3.22 -23.03 -8.56
CA ARG A 228 4.38 -23.39 -9.40
C ARG A 228 4.15 -24.65 -10.24
N GLU A 229 3.51 -25.67 -9.68
CA GLU A 229 3.22 -26.92 -10.41
C GLU A 229 2.16 -26.73 -11.52
N ILE A 230 1.26 -25.75 -11.38
CA ILE A 230 0.18 -25.51 -12.35
C ILE A 230 0.63 -24.65 -13.55
N VAL A 231 1.61 -23.78 -13.36
CA VAL A 231 2.02 -22.78 -14.38
C VAL A 231 3.20 -23.21 -15.26
N ASP A 232 3.86 -24.32 -14.94
CA ASP A 232 4.92 -24.96 -15.75
C ASP A 232 4.34 -25.98 -16.75
#